data_AF-A0A937IFX0-F1
#
_entry.id   AF-A0A937IFX0-F1
#
_cell.length_a   1.000
_cell.length_b   1.000
_cell.length_c   1.000
_cell.angle_alpha   90.00
_cell.angle_beta   90.00
_cell.angle_gamma   90.00
#
_symmetry.space_group_name_H-M   'P 1'
#
loop_
_entity.id
_entity.type
_entity.pdbx_description
1 polymer ?
#
loop_
_entity_poly.entity_id
_entity_poly.type
_entity_poly.pdbx_seq_one_letter_code
_entity_poly.pdbx_strand_id
1 'polypeptide(L)'
;MFTYLKPGIRERLIAERKLFRIDADGRRLDDHSNPAPGQRMVNLLGPIPLPLARGETHPTAKWYATVRATELAEVENLASNLREQGGQHLFAHLASSMAVNSVLEIGPAATSKSPLVRVHSSCLTGDVFGSQRCECGPQYEAAIDRIAQDPEGGYLIYMAGHEGRGIGLWAKAATYLLQDAGEDTYQANRSLGLPDDSRDFSDAASLLKHFGQSRPLRLLTNNPKKLEDLTHMGVPNLTRVKHVSGVNECNRRYLEAKRDWGHGLDEDDLS
;
A
#
# COMPACT_ATOMS: atom_id res chain seq x y z
N MET A 1 5.82 18.60 -15.23
CA MET A 1 6.57 19.37 -14.20
C MET A 1 6.33 18.56 -12.93
N PHE A 2 7.31 17.84 -12.34
CA PHE A 2 7.01 16.57 -11.61
C PHE A 2 7.52 16.41 -10.17
N THR A 3 7.94 17.46 -9.47
CA THR A 3 8.10 17.42 -7.99
C THR A 3 8.13 18.84 -7.43
N TYR A 4 7.66 19.05 -6.19
CA TYR A 4 7.90 20.31 -5.46
C TYR A 4 9.38 20.55 -5.08
N LEU A 5 10.28 19.61 -5.38
CA LEU A 5 11.72 19.74 -5.20
C LEU A 5 12.29 20.91 -6.02
N LYS A 6 13.41 21.47 -5.56
CA LYS A 6 14.16 22.47 -6.35
C LYS A 6 14.57 21.87 -7.71
N PRO A 7 14.43 22.60 -8.84
CA PRO A 7 14.69 22.06 -10.18
C PRO A 7 16.04 21.33 -10.33
N GLY A 8 17.15 21.92 -9.88
CA GLY A 8 18.46 21.28 -9.97
C GLY A 8 18.60 19.99 -9.12
N ILE A 9 17.87 19.87 -8.01
CA ILE A 9 17.82 18.62 -7.23
C ILE A 9 17.02 17.56 -7.98
N ARG A 10 15.91 17.96 -8.60
CA ARG A 10 15.07 17.06 -9.41
C ARG A 10 15.85 16.48 -10.58
N GLU A 11 16.51 17.33 -11.38
CA GLU A 11 17.32 16.92 -12.53
C GLU A 11 18.41 15.93 -12.10
N ARG A 12 19.08 16.19 -10.98
CA ARG A 12 20.06 15.26 -10.41
C ARG A 12 19.44 13.91 -10.05
N LEU A 13 18.30 13.89 -9.34
CA LEU A 13 17.63 12.64 -8.95
C LEU A 13 17.16 11.83 -10.16
N ILE A 14 16.72 12.50 -11.22
CA ILE A 14 16.36 11.86 -12.49
C ILE A 14 17.59 11.25 -13.17
N ALA A 15 18.68 12.02 -13.27
CA ALA A 15 19.94 11.55 -13.83
C ALA A 15 20.51 10.35 -13.06
N GLU A 16 20.36 10.34 -11.73
CA GLU A 16 20.71 9.22 -10.85
C GLU A 16 19.71 8.05 -10.91
N ARG A 17 18.66 8.15 -11.74
CA ARG A 17 17.56 7.19 -11.85
C ARG A 17 16.80 6.93 -10.55
N LYS A 18 16.86 7.87 -9.60
CA LYS A 18 16.20 7.80 -8.30
C LYS A 18 14.80 8.40 -8.29
N LEU A 19 14.47 9.22 -9.29
CA LEU A 19 13.13 9.75 -9.51
C LEU A 19 12.72 9.36 -10.93
N PHE A 20 11.61 8.62 -11.06
CA PHE A 20 11.11 8.15 -12.35
C PHE A 20 9.60 7.88 -12.30
N ARG A 21 9.02 7.60 -13.47
CA ARG A 21 7.58 7.38 -13.63
C ARG A 21 7.31 6.04 -14.31
N ILE A 22 6.20 5.43 -13.94
CA ILE A 22 5.65 4.24 -14.62
C ILE A 22 4.21 4.49 -15.06
N ASP A 23 3.81 3.83 -16.14
CA ASP A 23 2.41 3.76 -16.57
C ASP A 23 1.63 2.66 -15.82
N ALA A 24 0.34 2.50 -16.17
CA ALA A 24 -0.54 1.46 -15.64
C ALA A 24 -0.10 0.02 -15.96
N ASP A 25 0.80 -0.15 -16.93
CA ASP A 25 1.41 -1.43 -17.30
C ASP A 25 2.75 -1.67 -16.61
N GLY A 26 3.17 -0.75 -15.72
CA GLY A 26 4.44 -0.83 -15.00
C GLY A 26 5.66 -0.51 -15.86
N ARG A 27 5.48 0.00 -17.09
CA ARG A 27 6.58 0.37 -17.98
C ARG A 27 7.13 1.72 -17.54
N ARG A 28 8.46 1.83 -17.49
CA ARG A 28 9.13 3.09 -17.21
C ARG A 28 8.89 4.06 -18.36
N LEU A 29 8.52 5.28 -18.03
CA LEU A 29 8.27 6.35 -18.97
C LEU A 29 9.47 7.28 -19.06
N ASP A 30 9.66 7.89 -20.23
CA ASP A 30 10.65 8.93 -20.43
C ASP A 30 10.32 10.16 -19.59
N ASP A 31 11.33 10.86 -19.07
CA ASP A 31 11.12 11.97 -18.13
C ASP A 31 10.41 13.19 -18.75
N HIS A 32 10.33 13.23 -20.09
CA HIS A 32 9.69 14.28 -20.88
C HIS A 32 8.32 13.88 -21.46
N SER A 33 7.89 12.61 -21.32
CA SER A 33 6.59 12.21 -21.86
C SER A 33 5.46 12.86 -21.05
N ASN A 34 4.59 13.60 -21.74
CA ASN A 34 3.30 13.99 -21.20
C ASN A 34 2.32 12.84 -21.40
N PRO A 35 1.62 12.38 -20.35
CA PRO A 35 0.61 11.36 -20.51
C PRO A 35 -0.53 11.83 -21.41
N ALA A 36 -1.17 10.88 -22.07
CA ALA A 36 -2.49 11.12 -22.63
C ALA A 36 -3.48 11.45 -21.49
N PRO A 37 -4.47 12.32 -21.73
CA PRO A 37 -5.52 12.61 -20.74
C PRO A 37 -6.16 11.31 -20.22
N GLY A 38 -6.26 11.17 -18.89
CA GLY A 38 -6.84 9.99 -18.24
C GLY A 38 -5.90 8.80 -18.06
N GLN A 39 -4.66 8.85 -18.57
CA GLN A 39 -3.69 7.78 -18.37
C GLN A 39 -3.17 7.79 -16.92
N ARG A 40 -3.34 6.67 -16.22
CA ARG A 40 -2.81 6.50 -14.85
C ARG A 40 -1.29 6.37 -14.88
N MET A 41 -0.65 7.05 -13.93
CA MET A 41 0.80 7.03 -13.75
C MET A 41 1.15 7.07 -12.28
N VAL A 42 2.25 6.42 -11.94
CA VAL A 42 2.82 6.43 -10.59
C VAL A 42 4.23 7.01 -10.66
N ASN A 43 4.52 8.01 -9.83
CA ASN A 43 5.87 8.52 -9.62
C ASN A 43 6.53 7.68 -8.53
N LEU A 44 7.81 7.33 -8.71
CA LEU A 44 8.61 6.60 -7.75
C LEU A 44 9.85 7.41 -7.38
N LEU A 45 10.13 7.50 -6.09
CA LEU A 45 11.34 8.09 -5.52
C LEU A 45 12.07 7.04 -4.66
N GLY A 46 13.26 6.62 -5.12
CA GLY A 46 14.06 5.58 -4.49
C GLY A 46 15.01 4.89 -5.49
N PRO A 47 15.77 3.87 -5.08
CA PRO A 47 15.72 3.24 -3.76
C PRO A 47 16.41 4.07 -2.68
N ILE A 48 15.83 4.06 -1.48
CA ILE A 48 16.40 4.62 -0.24
C ILE A 48 16.67 3.43 0.70
N PRO A 49 17.92 3.20 1.15
CA PRO A 49 18.20 2.19 2.17
C PRO A 49 17.43 2.51 3.45
N LEU A 50 16.61 1.56 3.92
CA LEU A 50 15.73 1.72 5.06
C LEU A 50 15.88 0.53 6.01
N PRO A 51 16.71 0.65 7.07
CA PRO A 51 16.77 -0.34 8.14
C PRO A 51 15.42 -0.46 8.84
N LEU A 52 14.91 -1.68 8.99
CA LEU A 52 13.63 -1.95 9.66
C LEU A 52 13.89 -2.58 11.03
N ALA A 53 13.20 -2.08 12.05
CA ALA A 53 13.18 -2.67 13.41
C ALA A 53 11.87 -3.41 13.69
N ARG A 54 11.07 -3.69 12.65
CA ARG A 54 9.80 -4.42 12.73
C ARG A 54 10.01 -5.86 12.31
N GLY A 55 9.26 -6.78 12.92
CA GLY A 55 9.50 -8.21 12.79
C GLY A 55 10.74 -8.67 13.57
N GLU A 56 11.03 -9.96 13.57
CA GLU A 56 12.18 -10.56 14.24
C GLU A 56 13.48 -10.42 13.45
N THR A 57 13.38 -10.30 12.12
CA THR A 57 14.53 -10.40 11.20
C THR A 57 15.28 -9.09 10.98
N HIS A 58 14.64 -7.96 11.28
CA HIS A 58 15.20 -6.60 11.17
C HIS A 58 15.98 -6.33 9.85
N PRO A 59 15.41 -6.57 8.66
CA PRO A 59 16.13 -6.43 7.40
C PRO A 59 16.37 -4.95 7.07
N THR A 60 17.32 -4.69 6.16
CA THR A 60 17.41 -3.40 5.46
C THR A 60 16.69 -3.50 4.12
N ALA A 61 15.60 -2.76 3.96
CA ALA A 61 14.85 -2.69 2.72
C ALA A 61 15.44 -1.63 1.77
N LYS A 62 15.24 -1.81 0.47
CA LYS A 62 15.27 -0.71 -0.49
C LYS A 62 13.87 -0.14 -0.58
N TRP A 63 13.69 1.06 -0.05
CA TRP A 63 12.39 1.73 -0.02
C TRP A 63 12.19 2.65 -1.23
N TYR A 64 10.98 2.62 -1.77
CA TYR A 64 10.49 3.54 -2.79
C TYR A 64 9.23 4.22 -2.26
N ALA A 65 9.25 5.56 -2.21
CA ALA A 65 8.05 6.35 -2.03
C ALA A 65 7.33 6.49 -3.36
N THR A 66 6.02 6.29 -3.38
CA THR A 66 5.24 6.23 -4.63
C THR A 66 3.95 7.05 -4.51
N VAL A 67 3.62 7.82 -5.53
CA VAL A 67 2.43 8.66 -5.53
C VAL A 67 1.82 8.76 -6.93
N ARG A 68 0.50 8.77 -6.99
CA ARG A 68 -0.23 8.92 -8.26
C ARG A 68 0.04 10.29 -8.87
N ALA A 69 0.22 10.34 -10.19
CA ALA A 69 0.56 11.59 -10.86
C ALA A 69 -0.54 12.66 -10.78
N THR A 70 -1.82 12.27 -10.71
CA THR A 70 -2.93 13.20 -10.54
C THR A 70 -2.90 13.88 -9.17
N GLU A 71 -2.66 13.12 -8.10
CA GLU A 71 -2.53 13.65 -6.73
C GLU A 71 -1.32 14.59 -6.60
N LEU A 72 -0.21 14.23 -7.25
CA LEU A 72 0.97 15.09 -7.29
C LEU A 72 0.72 16.40 -8.06
N ALA A 73 0.02 16.33 -9.21
CA ALA A 73 -0.25 17.50 -10.04
C ALA A 73 -1.17 18.52 -9.35
N GLU A 74 -2.18 18.06 -8.60
CA GLU A 74 -3.06 18.92 -7.80
C GLU A 74 -2.26 19.67 -6.73
N VAL A 75 -1.37 18.96 -6.04
CA VAL A 75 -0.46 19.53 -5.05
C VAL A 75 0.53 20.51 -5.67
N GLU A 76 1.03 20.23 -6.86
CA GLU A 76 1.97 21.10 -7.57
C GLU A 76 1.34 22.40 -8.04
N ASN A 77 0.17 22.34 -8.67
CA ASN A 77 -0.56 23.52 -9.11
C ASN A 77 -0.80 24.46 -7.93
N LEU A 78 -1.18 23.90 -6.78
CA LEU A 78 -1.39 24.66 -5.57
C LEU A 78 -0.04 25.14 -4.98
N ALA A 79 1.03 24.32 -4.96
CA ALA A 79 2.36 24.73 -4.47
C ALA A 79 3.05 25.82 -5.30
N SER A 80 2.86 25.82 -6.63
CA SER A 80 3.45 26.83 -7.52
C SER A 80 2.83 28.20 -7.26
N ASN A 81 1.49 28.26 -7.16
CA ASN A 81 0.77 29.48 -6.80
C ASN A 81 1.17 30.01 -5.40
N LEU A 82 1.55 29.10 -4.49
CA LEU A 82 1.86 29.43 -3.10
C LEU A 82 3.30 29.91 -2.86
N ARG A 83 4.27 29.46 -3.68
CA ARG A 83 5.66 29.95 -3.60
C ARG A 83 5.79 31.42 -3.93
N GLU A 84 4.85 31.96 -4.70
CA GLU A 84 4.76 33.38 -5.01
C GLU A 84 4.21 34.22 -3.83
N GLN A 85 3.57 33.59 -2.83
CA GLN A 85 2.85 34.28 -1.74
C GLN A 85 3.41 34.02 -0.32
N GLY A 86 4.56 33.36 -0.18
CA GLY A 86 5.29 33.28 1.11
C GLY A 86 4.63 32.41 2.21
N GLY A 87 3.79 31.44 1.87
CA GLY A 87 3.02 30.66 2.85
C GLY A 87 3.63 29.29 3.21
N GLN A 88 4.52 29.22 4.20
CA GLN A 88 5.01 27.93 4.75
C GLN A 88 3.86 27.08 5.33
N HIS A 89 2.84 27.73 5.92
CA HIS A 89 1.66 27.05 6.47
C HIS A 89 0.82 26.35 5.39
N LEU A 90 0.84 26.83 4.15
CA LEU A 90 0.06 26.26 3.05
C LEU A 90 0.73 25.00 2.47
N PHE A 91 2.06 24.83 2.65
CA PHE A 91 2.75 23.59 2.33
C PHE A 91 2.33 22.42 3.23
N ALA A 92 1.98 22.68 4.48
CA ALA A 92 1.44 21.64 5.37
C ALA A 92 0.10 21.09 4.87
N HIS A 93 -0.78 21.96 4.34
CA HIS A 93 -2.08 21.58 3.76
C HIS A 93 -1.95 20.76 2.46
N LEU A 94 -0.89 21.00 1.71
CA LEU A 94 -0.56 20.24 0.51
C LEU A 94 -0.13 18.82 0.84
N ALA A 95 0.82 18.69 1.77
CA ALA A 95 1.34 17.40 2.20
C ALA A 95 0.26 16.52 2.86
N SER A 96 -0.74 17.11 3.51
CA SER A 96 -1.82 16.36 4.15
C SER A 96 -2.79 15.68 3.18
N SER A 97 -2.79 16.08 1.90
CA SER A 97 -3.73 15.56 0.90
C SER A 97 -3.13 14.45 0.03
N MET A 98 -1.84 14.13 0.20
CA MET A 98 -1.16 13.10 -0.59
C MET A 98 -1.16 11.74 0.13
N ALA A 99 -1.73 10.72 -0.52
CA ALA A 99 -1.54 9.34 -0.09
C ALA A 99 -0.25 8.78 -0.69
N VAL A 100 0.86 8.88 0.03
CA VAL A 100 2.14 8.31 -0.42
C VAL A 100 2.20 6.82 -0.10
N ASN A 101 1.96 6.00 -1.11
CA ASN A 101 2.17 4.55 -1.05
C ASN A 101 3.67 4.23 -0.99
N SER A 102 4.03 3.06 -0.46
CA SER A 102 5.43 2.65 -0.32
C SER A 102 5.67 1.26 -0.86
N VAL A 103 6.85 1.04 -1.46
CA VAL A 103 7.35 -0.30 -1.79
C VAL A 103 8.63 -0.56 -1.01
N LEU A 104 8.67 -1.67 -0.30
CA LEU A 104 9.85 -2.20 0.36
C LEU A 104 10.33 -3.41 -0.44
N GLU A 105 11.46 -3.30 -1.11
CA GLU A 105 12.19 -4.46 -1.64
C GLU A 105 13.10 -5.00 -0.54
N ILE A 106 12.94 -6.28 -0.20
CA ILE A 106 13.68 -6.97 0.86
C ILE A 106 14.35 -8.20 0.24
N GLY A 107 15.65 -8.36 0.50
CA GLY A 107 16.43 -9.46 -0.09
C GLY A 107 16.65 -9.30 -1.61
N PRO A 108 16.96 -10.38 -2.33
CA PRO A 108 17.35 -10.35 -3.75
C PRO A 108 16.16 -10.26 -4.73
N ALA A 109 15.00 -9.73 -4.31
CA ALA A 109 13.73 -9.81 -5.05
C ALA A 109 13.81 -9.38 -6.52
N ALA A 110 14.64 -8.38 -6.83
CA ALA A 110 14.85 -7.86 -8.19
C ALA A 110 15.44 -8.89 -9.17
N THR A 111 16.20 -9.87 -8.67
CA THR A 111 16.87 -10.92 -9.47
C THR A 111 16.26 -12.31 -9.30
N SER A 112 15.34 -12.46 -8.34
CA SER A 112 14.64 -13.70 -8.02
C SER A 112 13.71 -14.18 -9.14
N LYS A 113 13.43 -15.48 -9.19
CA LYS A 113 12.50 -16.06 -10.18
C LYS A 113 11.05 -15.93 -9.73
N SER A 114 10.80 -16.06 -8.42
CA SER A 114 9.46 -15.94 -7.87
C SER A 114 9.45 -15.32 -6.48
N PRO A 115 9.59 -13.98 -6.38
CA PRO A 115 9.60 -13.28 -5.10
C PRO A 115 8.25 -13.38 -4.37
N LEU A 116 8.30 -13.39 -3.04
CA LEU A 116 7.12 -13.17 -2.21
C LEU A 116 6.63 -11.73 -2.37
N VAL A 117 5.32 -11.54 -2.37
CA VAL A 117 4.73 -10.20 -2.41
C VAL A 117 3.61 -10.04 -1.39
N ARG A 118 3.56 -8.89 -0.74
CA ARG A 118 2.47 -8.49 0.16
C ARG A 118 1.92 -7.15 -0.28
N VAL A 119 0.62 -7.10 -0.59
CA VAL A 119 -0.11 -5.83 -0.74
C VAL A 119 -0.85 -5.54 0.56
N HIS A 120 -0.28 -4.67 1.38
CA HIS A 120 -0.75 -4.30 2.71
C HIS A 120 -1.59 -3.02 2.64
N SER A 121 -2.84 -3.08 3.12
CA SER A 121 -3.66 -1.88 3.31
C SER A 121 -3.27 -1.23 4.63
N SER A 122 -3.01 0.08 4.64
CA SER A 122 -2.64 0.80 5.86
C SER A 122 -3.66 0.62 6.99
N CYS A 123 -3.16 0.51 8.21
CA CYS A 123 -3.97 0.46 9.42
C CYS A 123 -3.19 1.07 10.58
N LEU A 124 -3.32 2.37 10.83
CA LEU A 124 -2.60 3.09 11.88
C LEU A 124 -2.73 2.40 13.24
N THR A 125 -3.95 2.02 13.61
CA THR A 125 -4.22 1.39 14.91
C THR A 125 -3.51 0.05 15.05
N GLY A 126 -3.42 -0.75 14.00
CA GLY A 126 -2.74 -2.06 14.04
C GLY A 126 -1.23 -1.92 13.85
N ASP A 127 -0.83 -1.29 12.76
CA ASP A 127 0.55 -1.23 12.27
C ASP A 127 1.46 -0.36 13.15
N VAL A 128 0.90 0.69 13.76
CA VAL A 128 1.67 1.65 14.59
C VAL A 128 1.37 1.47 16.07
N PHE A 129 0.11 1.47 16.47
CA PHE A 129 -0.28 1.42 17.89
C PHE A 129 -0.33 -0.01 18.48
N GLY A 130 -0.21 -1.05 17.65
CA GLY A 130 -0.25 -2.44 18.14
C GLY A 130 -1.63 -2.90 18.62
N SER A 131 -2.71 -2.31 18.08
CA SER A 131 -4.08 -2.68 18.45
C SER A 131 -4.37 -4.15 18.16
N GLN A 132 -4.90 -4.85 19.15
CA GLN A 132 -5.36 -6.24 19.03
C GLN A 132 -6.79 -6.36 18.48
N ARG A 133 -7.51 -5.26 18.21
CA ARG A 133 -8.87 -5.28 17.62
C ARG A 133 -8.90 -5.83 16.19
N CYS A 134 -7.75 -5.84 15.51
CA CYS A 134 -7.58 -6.39 14.17
C CYS A 134 -6.24 -7.12 14.10
N GLU A 135 -6.00 -7.84 13.01
CA GLU A 135 -4.74 -8.57 12.80
C GLU A 135 -3.73 -7.82 11.90
N CYS A 136 -4.01 -6.56 11.53
CA CYS A 136 -3.20 -5.82 10.55
C CYS A 136 -1.72 -5.68 10.96
N GLY A 137 -1.44 -5.29 12.22
CA GLY A 137 -0.07 -5.15 12.73
C GLY A 137 0.71 -6.47 12.67
N PRO A 138 0.20 -7.56 13.29
CA PRO A 138 0.84 -8.87 13.20
C PRO A 138 1.00 -9.41 11.78
N GLN A 139 0.06 -9.13 10.85
CA GLN A 139 0.23 -9.46 9.44
C GLN A 139 1.33 -8.63 8.77
N TYR A 140 1.45 -7.35 9.09
CA TYR A 140 2.51 -6.49 8.56
C TYR A 140 3.90 -6.99 8.98
N GLU A 141 4.08 -7.25 10.28
CA GLU A 141 5.34 -7.77 10.83
C GLU A 141 5.66 -9.17 10.28
N ALA A 142 4.69 -10.09 10.28
CA ALA A 142 4.87 -11.42 9.70
C ALA A 142 5.18 -11.39 8.20
N ALA A 143 4.67 -10.40 7.45
CA ALA A 143 5.00 -10.26 6.04
C ALA A 143 6.46 -9.82 5.84
N ILE A 144 6.96 -8.89 6.65
CA ILE A 144 8.37 -8.49 6.63
C ILE A 144 9.26 -9.70 6.91
N ASP A 145 8.99 -10.44 7.99
CA ASP A 145 9.82 -11.59 8.37
C ASP A 145 9.79 -12.71 7.35
N ARG A 146 8.60 -13.07 6.86
CA ARG A 146 8.47 -14.11 5.84
C ARG A 146 9.18 -13.73 4.55
N ILE A 147 9.13 -12.46 4.15
CA ILE A 147 9.86 -11.97 2.98
C ILE A 147 11.38 -12.03 3.23
N ALA A 148 11.84 -11.58 4.41
CA ALA A 148 13.26 -11.56 4.74
C ALA A 148 13.88 -12.96 4.88
N GLN A 149 13.11 -13.93 5.34
CA GLN A 149 13.53 -15.33 5.50
C GLN A 149 13.45 -16.15 4.21
N ASP A 150 12.65 -15.70 3.24
CA ASP A 150 12.54 -16.39 1.96
C ASP A 150 13.79 -16.16 1.11
N PRO A 151 14.43 -17.21 0.55
CA PRO A 151 15.65 -17.08 -0.23
C PRO A 151 15.46 -16.25 -1.51
N GLU A 152 14.23 -16.15 -2.03
CA GLU A 152 13.88 -15.31 -3.17
C GLU A 152 13.61 -13.85 -2.75
N GLY A 153 13.60 -13.54 -1.46
CA GLY A 153 13.19 -12.23 -0.95
C GLY A 153 11.78 -11.84 -1.40
N GLY A 154 11.53 -10.54 -1.50
CA GLY A 154 10.22 -10.07 -1.91
C GLY A 154 9.96 -8.57 -1.85
N TYR A 155 8.69 -8.24 -2.08
CA TYR A 155 8.18 -6.88 -2.08
C TYR A 155 7.01 -6.72 -1.13
N LEU A 156 7.04 -5.70 -0.27
CA LEU A 156 5.88 -5.24 0.50
C LEU A 156 5.41 -3.91 -0.06
N ILE A 157 4.19 -3.87 -0.59
CA ILE A 157 3.52 -2.66 -1.07
C ILE A 157 2.56 -2.19 0.03
N TYR A 158 2.88 -1.06 0.65
CA TYR A 158 2.07 -0.43 1.69
C TYR A 158 1.18 0.66 1.07
N MET A 159 -0.14 0.43 1.09
CA MET A 159 -1.15 1.30 0.49
C MET A 159 -1.64 2.30 1.53
N ALA A 160 -1.08 3.51 1.53
CA ALA A 160 -1.32 4.52 2.55
C ALA A 160 -2.78 5.03 2.56
N GLY A 161 -3.40 5.15 1.38
CA GLY A 161 -4.79 5.60 1.23
C GLY A 161 -5.87 4.55 1.61
N HIS A 162 -5.48 3.35 2.06
CA HIS A 162 -6.43 2.25 2.32
C HIS A 162 -6.94 2.17 3.76
N GLU A 163 -6.65 3.16 4.60
CA GLU A 163 -7.10 3.18 5.99
C GLU A 163 -8.62 3.01 6.09
N GLY A 164 -9.07 2.16 7.03
CA GLY A 164 -10.49 1.85 7.19
C GLY A 164 -11.14 1.19 5.96
N ARG A 165 -10.39 0.54 5.07
CA ARG A 165 -10.89 0.08 3.74
C ARG A 165 -11.20 1.25 2.79
N GLY A 166 -10.44 2.34 2.89
CA GLY A 166 -10.55 3.51 2.02
C GLY A 166 -11.53 4.58 2.49
N ILE A 167 -12.21 4.39 3.64
CA ILE A 167 -13.07 5.42 4.26
C ILE A 167 -12.28 6.38 5.15
N GLY A 168 -11.02 6.08 5.44
CA GLY A 168 -10.15 6.89 6.30
C GLY A 168 -10.31 6.61 7.80
N LEU A 169 -9.37 7.15 8.58
CA LEU A 169 -9.24 6.85 10.02
C LEU A 169 -10.41 7.37 10.85
N TRP A 170 -10.95 8.56 10.52
CA TRP A 170 -12.05 9.18 11.26
C TRP A 170 -13.31 8.32 11.19
N ALA A 171 -13.71 7.95 9.97
CA ALA A 171 -14.84 7.07 9.75
C ALA A 171 -14.63 5.69 10.40
N LYS A 172 -13.41 5.13 10.33
CA LYS A 172 -13.07 3.91 11.07
C LYS A 172 -13.28 4.07 12.59
N ALA A 173 -12.86 5.17 13.18
CA ALA A 173 -13.09 5.43 14.61
C ALA A 173 -14.59 5.48 14.94
N ALA A 174 -15.40 6.12 14.09
CA ALA A 174 -16.86 6.11 14.23
C ALA A 174 -17.43 4.68 14.12
N THR A 175 -16.96 3.86 13.17
CA THR A 175 -17.41 2.45 13.06
C THR A 175 -17.08 1.63 14.31
N TYR A 176 -15.94 1.90 14.97
CA TYR A 176 -15.61 1.24 16.23
C TYR A 176 -16.56 1.62 17.36
N LEU A 177 -16.96 2.89 17.45
CA LEU A 177 -17.95 3.32 18.46
C LEU A 177 -19.30 2.63 18.25
N LEU A 178 -19.75 2.49 17.00
CA LEU A 178 -20.99 1.78 16.67
C LEU A 178 -20.88 0.27 16.95
N GLN A 179 -19.72 -0.33 16.67
CA GLN A 179 -19.48 -1.74 16.99
C GLN A 179 -19.44 -1.99 18.50
N ASP A 180 -18.81 -1.09 19.26
CA ASP A 180 -18.80 -1.13 20.73
C ASP A 180 -20.23 -0.93 21.29
N ALA A 181 -21.12 -0.26 20.54
CA ALA A 181 -22.55 -0.13 20.84
C ALA A 181 -23.42 -1.32 20.35
N GLY A 182 -22.82 -2.34 19.73
CA GLY A 182 -23.49 -3.60 19.38
C GLY A 182 -23.73 -3.83 17.88
N GLU A 183 -23.41 -2.86 17.01
CA GLU A 183 -23.50 -3.08 15.56
C GLU A 183 -22.42 -4.04 15.06
N ASP A 184 -22.73 -4.84 14.04
CA ASP A 184 -21.68 -5.53 13.29
C ASP A 184 -20.93 -4.54 12.37
N THR A 185 -19.81 -4.97 11.78
CA THR A 185 -18.99 -4.11 10.92
C THR A 185 -19.76 -3.52 9.73
N TYR A 186 -20.73 -4.23 9.18
CA TYR A 186 -21.51 -3.81 8.01
C TYR A 186 -22.65 -2.87 8.40
N GLN A 187 -23.33 -3.19 9.50
CA GLN A 187 -24.31 -2.28 10.11
C GLN A 187 -23.66 -0.94 10.39
N ALA A 188 -22.48 -0.92 11.01
CA ALA A 188 -21.76 0.31 11.32
C ALA A 188 -21.44 1.15 10.06
N ASN A 189 -20.97 0.51 8.98
CA ASN A 189 -20.74 1.22 7.71
C ASN A 189 -22.04 1.79 7.13
N ARG A 190 -23.12 1.00 7.08
CA ARG A 190 -24.42 1.45 6.56
C ARG A 190 -25.03 2.57 7.38
N SER A 191 -24.96 2.49 8.72
CA SER A 191 -25.43 3.52 9.65
C SER A 191 -24.73 4.86 9.42
N LEU A 192 -23.46 4.82 8.98
CA LEU A 192 -22.67 6.00 8.62
C LEU A 192 -22.84 6.44 7.15
N GLY A 193 -23.64 5.72 6.34
CA GLY A 193 -23.81 5.99 4.91
C GLY A 193 -22.56 5.70 4.08
N LEU A 194 -21.69 4.81 4.55
CA LEU A 194 -20.41 4.50 3.94
C LEU A 194 -20.48 3.20 3.11
N PRO A 195 -19.68 3.11 2.03
CA PRO A 195 -19.51 1.86 1.29
C PRO A 195 -18.75 0.81 2.13
N ASP A 196 -19.00 -0.47 1.86
CA ASP A 196 -18.36 -1.58 2.59
C ASP A 196 -16.85 -1.72 2.28
N ASP A 197 -16.42 -1.32 1.07
CA ASP A 197 -15.03 -1.33 0.63
C ASP A 197 -14.80 -0.30 -0.50
N SER A 198 -13.93 0.68 -0.27
CA SER A 198 -13.56 1.73 -1.23
C SER A 198 -12.13 1.60 -1.73
N ARG A 199 -11.45 0.47 -1.48
CA ARG A 199 -10.04 0.33 -1.82
C ARG A 199 -9.81 0.25 -3.32
N ASP A 200 -8.85 1.02 -3.80
CA ASP A 200 -8.39 1.01 -5.18
C ASP A 200 -6.99 0.39 -5.27
N PHE A 201 -6.91 -0.84 -5.76
CA PHE A 201 -5.64 -1.56 -5.91
C PHE A 201 -4.90 -1.25 -7.22
N SER A 202 -5.34 -0.27 -8.00
CA SER A 202 -4.72 0.01 -9.32
C SER A 202 -3.27 0.47 -9.24
N ASP A 203 -2.90 1.25 -8.22
CA ASP A 203 -1.49 1.61 -8.00
C ASP A 203 -0.66 0.38 -7.59
N ALA A 204 -1.21 -0.49 -6.74
CA ALA A 204 -0.56 -1.75 -6.37
C ALA A 204 -0.34 -2.64 -7.60
N ALA A 205 -1.32 -2.74 -8.51
CA ALA A 205 -1.18 -3.50 -9.74
C ALA A 205 -0.07 -2.94 -10.65
N SER A 206 -0.02 -1.61 -10.83
CA SER A 206 1.03 -0.94 -11.62
C SER A 206 2.42 -1.18 -11.03
N LEU A 207 2.55 -1.09 -9.70
CA LEU A 207 3.79 -1.38 -8.98
C LEU A 207 4.18 -2.86 -9.09
N LEU A 208 3.24 -3.79 -8.95
CA LEU A 208 3.50 -5.23 -9.11
C LEU A 208 3.95 -5.57 -10.53
N LYS A 209 3.39 -4.94 -11.57
CA LYS A 209 3.87 -5.11 -12.95
C LYS A 209 5.30 -4.60 -13.10
N HIS A 210 5.60 -3.42 -12.57
CA HIS A 210 6.92 -2.81 -12.64
C HIS A 210 8.00 -3.64 -11.93
N PHE A 211 7.79 -3.95 -10.64
CA PHE A 211 8.76 -4.69 -9.84
C PHE A 211 8.76 -6.17 -10.20
N GLY A 212 7.60 -6.75 -10.52
CA GLY A 212 7.47 -8.15 -10.91
C GLY A 212 8.00 -8.47 -12.29
N GLN A 213 8.01 -7.51 -13.23
CA GLN A 213 8.54 -7.69 -14.59
C GLN A 213 7.96 -8.93 -15.29
N SER A 214 6.66 -9.17 -15.13
CA SER A 214 5.93 -10.35 -15.63
C SER A 214 6.36 -11.71 -15.05
N ARG A 215 7.30 -11.76 -14.10
CA ARG A 215 7.68 -12.99 -13.39
C ARG A 215 6.52 -13.51 -12.52
N PRO A 216 6.45 -14.81 -12.21
CA PRO A 216 5.51 -15.33 -11.24
C PRO A 216 5.73 -14.73 -9.85
N LEU A 217 4.68 -14.23 -9.20
CA LEU A 217 4.75 -13.67 -7.84
C LEU A 217 3.91 -14.52 -6.88
N ARG A 218 4.42 -14.69 -5.66
CA ARG A 218 3.76 -15.44 -4.59
C ARG A 218 3.10 -14.47 -3.61
N LEU A 219 1.78 -14.27 -3.74
CA LEU A 219 1.03 -13.27 -3.00
C LEU A 219 0.59 -13.74 -1.62
N LEU A 220 1.10 -13.10 -0.57
CA LEU A 220 0.70 -13.29 0.83
C LEU A 220 -0.69 -12.69 1.10
N THR A 221 -1.75 -13.50 0.94
CA THR A 221 -3.14 -13.08 1.16
C THR A 221 -4.05 -14.26 1.58
N ASN A 222 -5.00 -14.00 2.47
CA ASN A 222 -6.12 -14.91 2.75
C ASN A 222 -7.38 -14.50 1.97
N ASN A 223 -7.41 -13.31 1.38
CA ASN A 223 -8.53 -12.79 0.59
C ASN A 223 -8.41 -13.25 -0.88
N PRO A 224 -9.26 -14.18 -1.37
CA PRO A 224 -9.27 -14.62 -2.77
C PRO A 224 -9.66 -13.50 -3.73
N LYS A 225 -10.61 -12.64 -3.35
CA LYS A 225 -11.02 -11.49 -4.16
C LYS A 225 -9.85 -10.56 -4.49
N LYS A 226 -8.90 -10.37 -3.56
CA LYS A 226 -7.69 -9.58 -3.83
C LYS A 226 -6.83 -10.19 -4.95
N LEU A 227 -6.75 -11.52 -5.00
CA LEU A 227 -6.02 -12.23 -6.05
C LEU A 227 -6.71 -12.02 -7.42
N GLU A 228 -8.04 -12.18 -7.45
CA GLU A 228 -8.87 -11.97 -8.64
C GLU A 228 -8.79 -10.52 -9.15
N ASP A 229 -8.97 -9.54 -8.26
CA ASP A 229 -8.91 -8.11 -8.60
C ASP A 229 -7.55 -7.73 -9.21
N LEU A 230 -6.45 -8.15 -8.60
CA LEU A 230 -5.10 -7.89 -9.13
C LEU A 230 -4.85 -8.60 -10.47
N THR A 231 -5.40 -9.81 -10.63
CA THR A 231 -5.34 -10.56 -11.89
C THR A 231 -6.08 -9.82 -13.00
N HIS A 232 -7.32 -9.36 -12.74
CA HIS A 232 -8.10 -8.54 -13.67
C HIS A 232 -7.45 -7.20 -13.98
N MET A 233 -6.66 -6.64 -13.05
CA MET A 233 -5.85 -5.44 -13.28
C MET A 233 -4.56 -5.70 -14.09
N GLY A 234 -4.38 -6.93 -14.60
CA GLY A 234 -3.28 -7.29 -15.49
C GLY A 234 -2.03 -7.82 -14.78
N VAL A 235 -2.17 -8.40 -13.58
CA VAL A 235 -1.09 -9.12 -12.89
C VAL A 235 -1.40 -10.63 -12.93
N PRO A 236 -1.25 -11.31 -14.08
CA PRO A 236 -1.80 -12.65 -14.28
C PRO A 236 -1.07 -13.77 -13.52
N ASN A 237 0.22 -13.57 -13.22
CA ASN A 237 1.08 -14.63 -12.69
C ASN A 237 1.15 -14.62 -11.15
N LEU A 238 0.00 -14.50 -10.49
CA LEU A 238 -0.09 -14.50 -9.01
C LEU A 238 -0.47 -15.89 -8.48
N THR A 239 0.32 -16.41 -7.54
CA THR A 239 -0.03 -17.60 -6.76
C THR A 239 -0.34 -17.22 -5.32
N ARG A 240 -1.49 -17.66 -4.78
CA ARG A 240 -1.85 -17.40 -3.39
C ARG A 240 -0.91 -18.14 -2.44
N VAL A 241 -0.40 -17.42 -1.45
CA VAL A 241 0.29 -17.98 -0.28
C VAL A 241 -0.50 -17.57 0.97
N LYS A 242 -0.97 -18.55 1.74
CA LYS A 242 -1.74 -18.34 2.97
C LYS A 242 -0.92 -17.50 3.97
N HIS A 243 -1.56 -16.51 4.57
CA HIS A 243 -0.92 -15.50 5.40
C HIS A 243 -1.78 -15.15 6.62
N VAL A 244 -1.81 -16.06 7.59
CA VAL A 244 -2.51 -15.91 8.87
C VAL A 244 -1.48 -15.54 9.94
N SER A 245 -1.82 -14.58 10.80
CA SER A 245 -0.99 -14.13 11.92
C SER A 245 -1.85 -13.36 12.91
N GLY A 246 -1.47 -13.33 14.19
CA GLY A 246 -2.04 -12.43 15.20
C GLY A 246 -3.48 -12.71 15.61
N VAL A 247 -3.96 -13.94 15.48
CA VAL A 247 -5.29 -14.35 15.98
C VAL A 247 -5.28 -14.32 17.50
N ASN A 248 -6.30 -13.70 18.09
CA ASN A 248 -6.49 -13.63 19.53
C ASN A 248 -7.98 -13.42 19.86
N GLU A 249 -8.31 -13.43 21.14
CA GLU A 249 -9.69 -13.25 21.61
C GLU A 249 -10.30 -11.89 21.18
N CYS A 250 -9.50 -10.82 21.18
CA CYS A 250 -9.95 -9.46 20.86
C CYS A 250 -10.34 -9.28 19.38
N ASN A 251 -9.79 -10.08 18.46
CA ASN A 251 -10.10 -9.98 17.03
C ASN A 251 -10.84 -11.20 16.45
N ARG A 252 -11.18 -12.20 17.27
CA ARG A 252 -11.89 -13.42 16.81
C ARG A 252 -13.17 -13.09 16.03
N ARG A 253 -14.06 -12.28 16.61
CA ARG A 253 -15.31 -11.83 15.93
C ARG A 253 -15.04 -11.16 14.58
N TYR A 254 -13.97 -10.36 14.50
CA TYR A 254 -13.59 -9.67 13.28
C TYR A 254 -13.06 -10.64 12.20
N LEU A 255 -12.30 -11.65 12.60
CA LEU A 255 -11.78 -12.68 11.70
C LEU A 255 -12.88 -13.64 11.23
N GLU A 256 -13.83 -14.00 12.09
CA GLU A 256 -15.05 -14.74 11.73
C GLU A 256 -15.86 -13.96 10.67
N ALA A 257 -16.10 -12.67 10.90
CA ALA A 257 -16.78 -11.83 9.92
C ALA A 257 -16.02 -11.74 8.57
N LYS A 258 -14.68 -11.82 8.57
CA LYS A 258 -13.89 -11.90 7.32
C LYS A 258 -14.06 -13.25 6.63
N ARG A 259 -14.04 -14.35 7.38
CA ARG A 259 -14.24 -15.71 6.86
C ARG A 259 -15.61 -15.82 6.19
N ASP A 260 -16.65 -15.36 6.87
CA ASP A 260 -18.04 -15.41 6.37
C ASP A 260 -18.21 -14.58 5.08
N TRP A 261 -17.29 -13.63 4.84
CA TRP A 261 -17.19 -12.84 3.61
C TRP A 261 -16.26 -13.41 2.54
N GLY A 262 -15.93 -14.70 2.65
CA GLY A 262 -15.18 -15.44 1.64
C GLY A 262 -13.67 -15.30 1.76
N HIS A 263 -13.14 -14.79 2.88
CA HIS A 263 -11.72 -14.97 3.17
C HIS A 263 -11.46 -16.46 3.45
N GLY A 264 -10.43 -17.03 2.84
CA GLY A 264 -10.06 -18.44 3.03
C GLY A 264 -9.32 -18.63 4.35
N LEU A 265 -10.08 -18.57 5.44
CA LEU A 265 -9.71 -18.86 6.82
C LEU A 265 -10.48 -20.10 7.28
N ASP A 266 -9.77 -21.07 7.85
CA ASP A 266 -10.32 -22.33 8.34
C ASP A 266 -10.50 -22.26 9.87
N GLU A 267 -11.18 -23.22 10.51
CA GLU A 267 -11.34 -23.20 11.98
C GLU A 267 -9.99 -23.27 12.72
N ASP A 268 -9.05 -24.06 12.21
CA ASP A 268 -7.68 -24.16 12.74
C ASP A 268 -6.89 -22.84 12.63
N ASP A 269 -7.29 -21.92 11.73
CA ASP A 269 -6.66 -20.60 11.67
C ASP A 269 -7.18 -19.66 12.75
N LEU A 270 -8.38 -19.92 13.28
CA LEU A 270 -9.08 -19.07 14.24
C LEU A 270 -8.96 -19.58 15.70
N SER A 271 -8.44 -20.79 15.86
CA SER A 271 -8.26 -21.47 17.15
C SER A 271 -7.22 -20.79 18.02
#